data_AF-A0A3B8V231-F1
#
_entry.id   AF-A0A3B8V231-F1
#
_cell.length_a   1.000
_cell.length_b   1.000
_cell.length_c   1.000
_cell.angle_alpha   90.00
_cell.angle_beta   90.00
_cell.angle_gamma   90.00
#
_symmetry.space_group_name_H-M   'P 1'
#
loop_
_entity.id
_entity.type
_entity.pdbx_description
1 polymer ?
#
loop_
_entity_poly.entity_id
_entity_poly.type
_entity_poly.pdbx_seq_one_letter_code
_entity_poly.pdbx_strand_id
1 'polypeptide(L)' 'PFCCNDAWDEICVGQAFTSCTACTGDLDGNGVVDGGDQGLLFAAWGDCSDDTCNADLNGDGKVDGKDFGILMANWGGC' A
#
# COMPACT_ATOMS: atom_id res chain seq x y z
N PRO A 1 -22.18 11.03 6.12
CA PRO A 1 -22.45 10.74 4.69
C PRO A 1 -21.68 9.47 4.30
N PHE A 2 -22.39 8.36 4.17
CA PHE A 2 -21.77 7.06 3.87
C PHE A 2 -21.52 6.98 2.36
N CYS A 3 -20.25 7.01 1.97
CA CYS A 3 -19.79 7.01 0.57
C CYS A 3 -20.26 5.79 -0.26
N CYS A 4 -20.88 4.79 0.37
CA CYS A 4 -21.35 3.54 -0.24
C CYS A 4 -22.77 3.63 -0.86
N ASN A 5 -23.62 4.57 -0.42
CA ASN A 5 -25.06 4.44 -0.69
C ASN A 5 -25.67 5.37 -1.76
N ASP A 6 -25.08 6.51 -2.17
CA ASP A 6 -25.81 7.40 -3.10
C ASP A 6 -25.02 8.17 -4.18
N ALA A 7 -23.70 8.38 -4.11
CA ALA A 7 -22.83 8.78 -5.25
C ALA A 7 -21.38 9.06 -4.80
N TRP A 8 -20.41 8.77 -5.67
CA TRP A 8 -19.05 9.31 -5.57
C TRP A 8 -19.06 10.77 -6.02
N ASP A 9 -19.26 11.71 -5.09
CA ASP A 9 -19.12 13.15 -5.34
C ASP A 9 -17.67 13.65 -5.10
N GLU A 10 -17.40 14.92 -5.39
CA GLU A 10 -16.05 15.51 -5.29
C GLU A 10 -15.51 15.48 -3.84
N ILE A 11 -16.38 15.50 -2.84
CA ILE A 11 -16.01 15.37 -1.42
C ILE A 11 -15.67 13.92 -1.09
N CYS A 12 -16.47 12.96 -1.53
CA CYS A 12 -16.19 11.53 -1.36
C CYS A 12 -14.92 11.12 -2.08
N VAL A 13 -14.68 11.67 -3.28
CA VAL A 13 -13.42 11.49 -4.02
C VAL A 13 -12.26 12.09 -3.23
N GLY A 14 -12.38 13.32 -2.71
CA GLY A 14 -11.33 13.95 -1.91
C GLY A 14 -11.01 13.21 -0.60
N GLN A 15 -12.04 12.73 0.11
CA GLN A 15 -11.90 11.91 1.30
C GLN A 15 -11.34 10.52 0.97
N ALA A 16 -11.79 9.89 -0.12
CA ALA A 16 -11.23 8.64 -0.61
C ALA A 16 -9.76 8.80 -1.01
N PHE A 17 -9.37 9.88 -1.68
CA PHE A 17 -7.96 10.19 -1.97
C PHE A 17 -7.14 10.48 -0.71
N THR A 18 -7.75 11.02 0.35
CA THR A 18 -7.07 11.25 1.62
C THR A 18 -6.88 9.94 2.37
N SER A 19 -7.94 9.11 2.45
CA SER A 19 -7.90 7.75 3.02
C SER A 19 -7.11 6.75 2.17
N CYS A 20 -6.96 7.01 0.87
CA CYS A 20 -6.20 6.24 -0.11
C CYS A 20 -4.98 7.06 -0.55
N THR A 21 -4.48 7.95 0.30
CA THR A 21 -3.12 8.48 0.12
C THR A 21 -2.26 7.24 0.21
N ALA A 22 -1.76 6.76 -0.93
CA ALA A 22 -1.02 5.51 -1.00
C ALA A 22 0.13 5.59 -0.01
N CYS A 23 -0.04 4.94 1.14
CA CYS A 23 1.02 4.88 2.13
C CYS A 23 2.03 3.90 1.58
N THR A 24 3.25 4.36 1.38
CA THR A 24 4.31 3.47 0.95
C THR A 24 4.45 2.36 1.97
N GLY A 25 4.11 1.12 1.59
CA GLY A 25 4.15 -0.05 2.46
C GLY A 25 2.80 -0.52 3.01
N ASP A 26 1.69 0.18 2.79
CA ASP A 26 0.32 -0.32 3.07
C ASP A 26 -0.14 -1.15 1.87
N LEU A 27 0.18 -2.45 1.91
CA LEU A 27 -0.01 -3.39 0.81
C LEU A 27 -1.42 -3.99 0.80
N ASP A 28 -2.10 -4.02 1.95
CA ASP A 28 -3.49 -4.49 2.03
C ASP A 28 -4.53 -3.35 1.92
N GLY A 29 -4.08 -2.09 1.98
CA GLY A 29 -4.88 -0.89 1.78
C GLY A 29 -5.78 -0.55 2.97
N ASN A 30 -5.42 -1.00 4.18
CA ASN A 30 -6.22 -0.80 5.39
C ASN A 30 -5.95 0.54 6.10
N GLY A 31 -4.98 1.32 5.64
CA GLY A 31 -4.58 2.61 6.19
C GLY A 31 -3.53 2.53 7.32
N VAL A 32 -2.92 1.36 7.54
CA VAL A 32 -1.88 1.12 8.55
C VAL A 32 -0.82 0.20 7.96
N VAL A 33 0.45 0.59 8.08
CA VAL A 33 1.58 -0.29 7.75
C VAL A 33 1.92 -1.13 8.99
N ASP A 34 1.58 -2.41 8.95
CA ASP A 34 1.80 -3.35 10.05
C ASP A 34 2.28 -4.76 9.62
N GLY A 35 2.08 -5.75 10.50
CA GLY A 35 2.48 -7.13 10.25
C GLY A 35 1.73 -7.80 9.10
N GLY A 36 0.52 -7.32 8.76
CA GLY A 36 -0.24 -7.76 7.60
C GLY A 36 0.51 -7.45 6.32
N ASP A 37 0.96 -6.21 6.16
CA ASP A 37 1.74 -5.77 5.00
C ASP A 37 3.10 -6.46 4.93
N GLN A 38 3.76 -6.63 6.06
CA GLN A 38 5.00 -7.41 6.12
C GLN A 38 4.79 -8.85 5.59
N GLY A 39 3.67 -9.47 5.94
CA GLY A 39 3.30 -10.80 5.44
C GLY A 39 3.09 -10.82 3.93
N LEU A 40 2.43 -9.80 3.39
CA LEU A 40 2.24 -9.63 1.94
C LEU A 40 3.56 -9.40 1.20
N LEU A 41 4.46 -8.59 1.77
CA LEU A 41 5.78 -8.34 1.21
C LEU A 41 6.59 -9.63 1.11
N PHE A 42 6.63 -10.43 2.18
CA PHE A 42 7.34 -11.72 2.15
C PHE A 42 6.66 -12.76 1.26
N ALA A 43 5.34 -12.72 1.09
CA ALA A 43 4.64 -13.58 0.13
C ALA A 43 5.03 -13.25 -1.31
N ALA A 44 5.42 -12.01 -1.60
CA ALA A 44 5.84 -11.54 -2.92
C ALA A 44 7.37 -11.60 -3.14
N TRP A 45 8.15 -12.14 -2.19
CA TRP A 45 9.62 -12.10 -2.22
C TRP A 45 10.21 -12.76 -3.48
N GLY A 46 11.09 -12.04 -4.18
CA GLY A 46 11.75 -12.54 -5.39
C GLY A 46 11.75 -11.52 -6.54
N ASP A 47 11.96 -12.02 -7.75
CA ASP A 47 11.94 -11.18 -8.94
C ASP A 47 10.52 -10.69 -9.22
N CYS A 48 10.39 -9.39 -9.50
CA CYS A 48 9.16 -8.81 -9.98
C CYS A 48 9.26 -8.53 -11.48
N SER A 49 8.51 -9.27 -12.27
CA SER A 49 8.62 -9.25 -13.74
C SER A 49 7.55 -8.39 -14.43
N ASP A 50 6.66 -7.76 -13.67
CA ASP A 50 5.60 -6.88 -14.17
C ASP A 50 5.31 -5.71 -13.22
N ASP A 51 4.61 -4.68 -13.72
CA ASP A 51 4.17 -3.52 -12.94
C ASP A 51 3.08 -3.87 -11.90
N THR A 52 2.86 -5.16 -11.58
CA THR A 52 1.83 -5.61 -10.64
C THR A 52 2.38 -6.01 -9.27
N CYS A 53 3.70 -5.99 -9.04
CA CYS A 53 4.21 -6.06 -7.66
C CYS A 53 3.99 -4.75 -6.93
N ASN A 54 2.87 -4.68 -6.24
CA ASN A 54 2.64 -3.63 -5.26
C ASN A 54 3.69 -3.67 -4.12
N ALA A 55 4.38 -4.80 -3.92
CA ALA A 55 5.43 -4.98 -2.91
C ALA A 55 6.84 -4.56 -3.36
N ASP A 56 7.06 -4.24 -4.64
CA ASP A 56 8.33 -3.63 -5.12
C ASP A 56 8.25 -2.12 -4.85
N LEU A 57 8.54 -1.75 -3.61
CA LEU A 57 8.38 -0.40 -3.10
C LEU A 57 9.46 0.55 -3.62
N ASN A 58 10.58 0.00 -4.10
CA ASN A 58 11.71 0.77 -4.61
C ASN A 58 11.75 0.83 -6.15
N GLY A 59 10.99 -0.03 -6.84
CA GLY A 59 10.81 -0.07 -8.27
C GLY A 59 12.02 -0.63 -9.04
N ASP A 60 12.83 -1.49 -8.42
CA ASP A 60 14.01 -2.08 -9.06
C ASP A 60 13.76 -3.45 -9.71
N GLY A 61 12.50 -3.85 -9.79
CA GLY A 61 12.07 -5.11 -10.40
C GLY A 61 12.27 -6.30 -9.48
N LYS A 62 12.40 -6.09 -8.16
CA LYS A 62 12.58 -7.12 -7.15
C LYS A 62 11.86 -6.73 -5.87
N VAL A 63 11.36 -7.74 -5.17
CA VAL A 63 10.89 -7.61 -3.79
C VAL A 63 11.94 -8.24 -2.89
N ASP A 64 12.76 -7.41 -2.26
CA ASP A 64 13.87 -7.84 -1.42
C ASP A 64 14.03 -7.02 -0.12
N GLY A 65 15.23 -7.11 0.47
CA GLY A 65 15.54 -6.42 1.73
C GLY A 65 15.43 -4.89 1.64
N LYS A 66 15.55 -4.30 0.45
CA LYS A 66 15.36 -2.86 0.24
C LYS A 66 13.90 -2.47 0.45
N ASP A 67 12.98 -3.23 -0.12
CA ASP A 67 11.53 -2.99 0.03
C ASP A 67 11.11 -3.24 1.48
N PHE A 68 11.65 -4.28 2.11
CA PHE A 68 11.42 -4.49 3.54
C PHE A 68 11.91 -3.32 4.39
N GLY A 69 13.07 -2.74 4.06
CA GLY A 69 13.57 -1.53 4.71
C GLY A 69 12.65 -0.33 4.54
N ILE A 70 12.06 -0.16 3.36
CA ILE A 70 11.07 0.89 3.09
C ILE A 70 9.79 0.65 3.89
N LEU A 71 9.28 -0.58 3.92
CA LEU A 71 8.08 -0.93 4.70
C LEU A 71 8.28 -0.59 6.18
N MET A 72 9.40 -1.03 6.78
CA MET A 72 9.69 -0.77 8.18
C MET A 72 9.91 0.72 8.49
N ALA A 73 10.37 1.51 7.52
CA ALA A 73 10.51 2.96 7.66
C ALA A 73 9.15 3.68 7.73
N ASN A 74 8.08 3.06 7.23
CA ASN A 74 6.73 3.62 7.18
C ASN A 74 5.78 2.97 8.20
N TRP A 75 6.30 2.21 9.18
CA TRP A 75 5.49 1.49 10.17
C TRP A 75 4.55 2.41 10.97
N GLY A 76 3.27 2.04 11.05
CA GLY A 76 2.25 2.80 11.74
C GLY A 76 1.14 3.31 10.82
N GLY A 77 0.29 4.19 11.34
CA GLY A 77 -0.86 4.70 10.61
C GLY A 77 -0.52 5.79 9.59
N CYS A 78 -1.42 5.92 8.62
CA CYS A 78 -1.57 7.05 7.74
C CYS A 78 -2.75 7.94 8.20
#